data_AF-A0A7V3NZ10-F1
#
_entry.id   AF-A0A7V3NZ10-F1
#
_cell.length_a   1.000
_cell.length_b   1.000
_cell.length_c   1.000
_cell.angle_alpha   90.00
_cell.angle_beta   90.00
_cell.angle_gamma   90.00
#
_symmetry.space_group_name_H-M   'P 1'
#
loop_
_entity.id
_entity.type
_entity.pdbx_description
1 polymer ?
#
loop_
_entity_poly.entity_id
_entity_poly.type
_entity_poly.pdbx_seq_one_letter_code
_entity_poly.pdbx_strand_id
1 'polypeptide(L)'
;MWVRLKCQFGCASYGSSLMCPPYTPRPEETRQMLDQYRKAILFESPTANTKEIAAQMEREIFLAGYYKALGLGGGPCRLCQHCAFEKGCRHAEEARPAMEACGIDVFATARKHGFAIKVLRNYREPQHYFGLILIT
;
A
#
# COMPACT_ATOMS: atom_id res chain seq x y z
N MET A 1 -10.19 10.31 -7.45
CA MET A 1 -11.14 9.32 -8.00
C MET A 1 -10.50 8.34 -8.99
N TRP A 2 -9.66 8.77 -9.93
CA TRP A 2 -9.13 7.88 -10.99
C TRP A 2 -8.27 6.71 -10.50
N VAL A 3 -7.48 6.86 -9.43
CA VAL A 3 -6.62 5.78 -8.89
C VAL A 3 -7.46 4.55 -8.53
N ARG A 4 -8.60 4.77 -7.88
CA ARG A 4 -9.51 3.69 -7.49
C ARG A 4 -10.17 3.03 -8.71
N LEU A 5 -10.50 3.81 -9.75
CA LEU A 5 -10.98 3.25 -11.02
C LEU A 5 -9.92 2.38 -11.68
N LYS A 6 -8.65 2.79 -11.66
CA LYS A 6 -7.54 1.96 -12.16
C LYS A 6 -7.36 0.69 -11.33
N CYS A 7 -7.58 0.74 -10.02
CA CYS A 7 -7.63 -0.48 -9.19
C CYS A 7 -8.80 -1.39 -9.62
N GLN A 8 -10.00 -0.84 -9.78
CA GLN A 8 -11.21 -1.60 -10.13
C GLN A 8 -11.19 -2.23 -11.51
N PHE A 9 -10.73 -1.50 -12.52
CA PHE A 9 -10.80 -1.93 -13.93
C PHE A 9 -9.44 -2.36 -14.50
N GLY A 10 -8.34 -2.08 -13.81
CA GLY A 10 -6.98 -2.37 -14.27
C GLY A 10 -6.23 -3.43 -13.45
N CYS A 11 -6.77 -3.87 -12.31
CA CYS A 11 -6.16 -4.93 -11.50
C CYS A 11 -6.94 -6.24 -11.67
N ALA A 12 -6.28 -7.29 -12.17
CA ALA A 12 -6.87 -8.62 -12.29
C ALA A 12 -7.21 -9.26 -10.92
N SER A 13 -6.67 -8.74 -9.83
CA SER A 13 -6.93 -9.19 -8.45
C SER A 13 -7.83 -8.21 -7.68
N TYR A 14 -8.53 -7.32 -8.37
CA TYR A 14 -9.45 -6.39 -7.70
C TYR A 14 -10.50 -7.16 -6.88
N GLY A 15 -10.76 -6.69 -5.65
CA GLY A 15 -11.76 -7.28 -4.76
C GLY A 15 -11.41 -8.67 -4.22
N SER A 16 -10.19 -9.19 -4.45
CA SER A 16 -9.81 -10.54 -4.03
C SER A 16 -9.43 -10.66 -2.54
N SER A 17 -9.31 -9.54 -1.83
CA SER A 17 -8.93 -9.54 -0.41
C SER A 17 -9.49 -8.35 0.38
N LEU A 18 -9.46 -8.46 1.72
CA LEU A 18 -9.74 -7.38 2.67
C LEU A 18 -8.78 -6.18 2.55
N MET A 19 -7.68 -6.31 1.79
CA MET A 19 -6.72 -5.24 1.51
C MET A 19 -7.01 -4.52 0.18
N CYS A 20 -8.20 -4.74 -0.40
CA CYS A 20 -8.69 -4.09 -1.61
C CYS A 20 -9.96 -3.29 -1.32
N PRO A 21 -10.32 -2.31 -2.17
CA PRO A 21 -11.65 -1.71 -2.11
C PRO A 21 -12.75 -2.79 -2.26
N PRO A 22 -13.89 -2.65 -1.55
CA PRO A 22 -14.30 -1.52 -0.70
C PRO A 22 -13.80 -1.58 0.75
N TYR A 23 -12.99 -2.58 1.12
CA TYR A 23 -12.53 -2.78 2.50
C TYR A 23 -11.38 -1.86 2.92
N THR A 24 -10.71 -1.23 1.95
CA THR A 24 -9.73 -0.16 2.22
C THR A 24 -10.38 1.22 2.24
N PRO A 25 -9.77 2.19 2.96
CA PRO A 25 -10.29 3.56 3.02
C PRO A 25 -10.53 4.17 1.65
N ARG A 26 -11.62 4.93 1.53
CA ARG A 26 -11.94 5.74 0.36
C ARG A 26 -10.94 6.90 0.24
N PRO A 27 -10.73 7.48 -0.95
CA PRO A 27 -9.78 8.59 -1.12
C PRO A 27 -9.98 9.75 -0.16
N GLU A 28 -11.22 10.05 0.20
CA GLU A 28 -11.58 11.11 1.17
C GLU A 28 -11.15 10.74 2.59
N GLU A 29 -11.35 9.48 3.01
CA GLU A 29 -10.92 8.94 4.29
C GLU A 29 -9.39 8.83 4.36
N THR A 30 -8.75 8.42 3.26
CA THR A 30 -7.29 8.41 3.15
C THR A 30 -6.72 9.82 3.29
N ARG A 31 -7.34 10.84 2.69
CA ARG A 31 -6.90 12.23 2.88
C ARG A 31 -6.98 12.64 4.35
N GLN A 32 -8.13 12.41 5.00
CA GLN A 32 -8.31 12.71 6.41
C GLN A 32 -7.31 11.96 7.29
N MET A 33 -7.02 10.70 6.98
CA MET A 33 -5.99 9.92 7.67
C MET A 33 -4.61 10.56 7.51
N LEU A 34 -4.20 10.87 6.26
CA LEU A 34 -2.90 11.48 5.96
C LEU A 34 -2.71 12.84 6.66
N ASP A 35 -3.76 13.65 6.78
CA ASP A 35 -3.72 14.96 7.44
C ASP A 35 -3.36 14.85 8.94
N GLN A 36 -3.49 13.66 9.54
CA GLN A 36 -3.12 13.45 10.94
C GLN A 36 -1.67 13.00 11.16
N TYR A 37 -0.86 12.91 10.11
CA TYR A 37 0.54 12.51 10.18
C TYR A 37 1.46 13.66 9.74
N ARG A 38 2.56 13.86 10.47
CA ARG A 38 3.55 14.90 10.13
C ARG A 38 4.71 14.38 9.28
N LYS A 39 5.04 13.10 9.39
CA LYS A 39 6.17 12.48 8.73
C LYS A 39 5.72 11.21 8.02
N ALA A 40 6.39 10.90 6.92
CA ALA A 40 6.24 9.64 6.24
C ALA A 40 7.57 9.19 5.63
N ILE A 41 7.78 7.88 5.55
CA ILE A 41 8.89 7.25 4.85
C ILE A 41 8.32 6.61 3.58
N LEU A 42 8.69 7.15 2.43
CA LEU A 42 8.44 6.53 1.13
C LEU A 42 9.66 5.68 0.77
N PHE A 43 9.45 4.42 0.43
CA PHE A 43 10.53 3.50 0.07
C PHE A 43 10.23 2.73 -1.21
N GLU A 44 11.29 2.26 -1.85
CA GLU A 44 11.26 1.50 -3.09
C GLU A 44 11.80 0.08 -2.86
N SER A 45 11.22 -0.91 -3.54
CA SER A 45 11.71 -2.28 -3.61
C SER A 45 11.77 -2.75 -5.07
N PRO A 46 12.81 -3.49 -5.48
CA PRO A 46 12.86 -4.13 -6.79
C PRO A 46 11.91 -5.34 -6.91
N THR A 47 11.33 -5.80 -5.79
CA THR A 47 10.41 -6.94 -5.76
C THR A 47 9.07 -6.57 -5.13
N ALA A 48 8.06 -7.40 -5.40
CA ALA A 48 6.69 -7.20 -4.92
C ALA A 48 6.50 -7.54 -3.41
N ASN A 49 7.50 -7.27 -2.57
CA ASN A 49 7.50 -7.56 -1.13
C ASN A 49 7.27 -6.32 -0.26
N THR A 50 6.84 -5.20 -0.84
CA THR A 50 6.65 -3.93 -0.12
C THR A 50 5.70 -4.02 1.07
N LYS A 51 4.71 -4.93 1.06
CA LYS A 51 3.81 -5.15 2.21
C LYS A 51 4.52 -5.78 3.40
N GLU A 52 5.39 -6.75 3.15
CA GLU A 52 6.21 -7.40 4.18
C GLU A 52 7.16 -6.40 4.81
N ILE A 53 7.91 -5.66 3.98
CA ILE A 53 8.78 -4.57 4.43
C ILE A 53 7.97 -3.55 5.24
N ALA A 54 6.78 -3.18 4.76
CA ALA A 54 5.95 -2.20 5.46
C ALA A 54 5.50 -2.67 6.84
N ALA A 55 5.08 -3.93 6.97
CA ALA A 55 4.67 -4.51 8.24
C ALA A 55 5.85 -4.62 9.24
N GLN A 56 7.03 -5.03 8.77
CA GLN A 56 8.24 -5.11 9.60
C GLN A 56 8.68 -3.72 10.08
N MET A 57 8.79 -2.75 9.16
CA MET A 57 9.15 -1.37 9.50
C MET A 57 8.12 -0.72 10.44
N GLU A 58 6.82 -0.91 10.19
CA GLU A 58 5.76 -0.42 11.08
C GLU A 58 5.95 -0.95 12.50
N ARG A 59 6.21 -2.25 12.66
CA ARG A 59 6.46 -2.88 13.97
C ARG A 59 7.69 -2.27 14.64
N GLU A 60 8.80 -2.15 13.93
CA GLU A 60 10.04 -1.57 14.50
C GLU A 60 9.86 -0.12 14.94
N ILE A 61 9.22 0.69 14.10
CA ILE A 61 8.94 2.10 14.38
C ILE A 61 7.98 2.23 15.57
N PHE A 62 6.95 1.38 15.64
CA PHE A 62 6.04 1.32 16.79
C PHE A 62 6.78 0.99 18.09
N LEU A 63 7.64 -0.04 18.07
CA LEU A 63 8.45 -0.45 19.22
C LEU A 63 9.48 0.60 19.64
N ALA A 64 9.89 1.49 18.73
CA ALA A 64 10.74 2.64 19.02
C ALA A 64 10.00 3.83 19.67
N GLY A 65 8.70 3.68 19.98
CA GLY A 65 7.90 4.68 20.69
C GLY A 65 7.00 5.54 19.79
N TYR A 66 7.05 5.38 18.47
CA TYR A 66 6.15 6.05 17.54
C TYR A 66 4.83 5.26 17.43
N TYR A 67 4.01 5.35 18.48
CA TYR A 67 2.79 4.54 18.63
C TYR A 67 1.77 4.72 17.49
N LYS A 68 1.86 5.84 16.75
CA LYS A 68 1.04 6.12 15.57
C LYS A 68 1.86 5.84 14.30
N ALA A 69 2.30 4.59 14.14
CA ALA A 69 2.91 4.09 12.92
C ALA A 69 1.86 3.36 12.06
N LEU A 70 1.87 3.56 10.74
CA LEU A 70 1.00 2.82 9.82
C LEU A 70 1.67 2.61 8.47
N GLY A 71 1.79 1.37 8.05
CA GLY A 71 2.41 0.92 6.81
C GLY A 71 1.40 0.67 5.69
N LEU A 72 1.77 1.05 4.48
CA LEU A 72 1.09 0.76 3.23
C LEU A 72 2.10 0.14 2.28
N GLY A 73 1.71 -0.93 1.59
CA GLY A 73 2.55 -1.54 0.54
C GLY A 73 2.07 -1.17 -0.87
N GLY A 74 2.51 -1.92 -1.87
CA GLY A 74 2.01 -1.86 -3.23
C GLY A 74 1.40 -3.19 -3.66
N GLY A 75 0.47 -3.16 -4.61
CA GLY A 75 -0.12 -4.34 -5.23
C GLY A 75 -1.13 -5.12 -4.35
N PRO A 76 -1.72 -6.20 -4.89
CA PRO A 76 -2.70 -7.00 -4.18
C PRO A 76 -2.08 -7.81 -3.04
N CYS A 77 -2.88 -8.15 -2.02
CA CYS A 77 -2.46 -9.07 -0.96
C CYS A 77 -2.41 -10.51 -1.49
N ARG A 78 -1.36 -11.26 -1.13
CA ARG A 78 -1.13 -12.65 -1.57
C ARG A 78 -0.87 -13.63 -0.42
N LEU A 79 -1.13 -13.22 0.82
CA LEU A 79 -0.83 -14.01 2.03
C LEU A 79 -1.68 -15.29 2.15
N CYS A 80 -2.84 -15.32 1.50
CA CYS A 80 -3.70 -16.49 1.49
C CYS A 80 -4.27 -16.77 0.10
N GLN A 81 -4.59 -18.03 -0.16
CA GLN A 81 -5.21 -18.46 -1.41
C GLN A 81 -6.63 -17.90 -1.56
N HIS A 82 -7.41 -17.91 -0.47
CA HIS A 82 -8.78 -17.38 -0.42
C HIS A 82 -8.96 -16.47 0.79
N CYS A 83 -9.37 -15.23 0.58
CA CYS A 83 -9.53 -14.27 1.67
C CYS A 83 -10.75 -14.61 2.54
N ALA A 84 -10.59 -14.50 3.86
CA ALA A 84 -11.68 -14.69 4.82
C ALA A 84 -12.46 -13.38 5.04
N PHE A 85 -13.26 -12.98 4.05
CA PHE A 85 -14.03 -11.74 4.13
C PHE A 85 -14.95 -11.68 5.37
N GLU A 86 -15.64 -12.78 5.68
CA GLU A 86 -16.60 -12.84 6.79
C GLU A 86 -15.95 -13.05 8.17
N LYS A 87 -14.78 -13.69 8.22
CA LYS A 87 -14.10 -14.06 9.48
C LYS A 87 -12.98 -13.07 9.85
N GLY A 88 -12.71 -12.07 9.02
CA GLY A 88 -11.59 -11.17 9.18
C GLY A 88 -10.26 -11.73 8.66
N CYS A 89 -9.23 -10.88 8.64
CA CYS A 89 -7.92 -11.24 8.13
C CYS A 89 -7.23 -12.25 9.07
N ARG A 90 -6.76 -13.37 8.52
CA ARG A 90 -5.95 -14.37 9.25
C ARG A 90 -4.49 -13.98 9.45
N HIS A 91 -4.06 -12.89 8.81
CA HIS A 91 -2.68 -12.41 8.79
C HIS A 91 -2.64 -10.93 9.20
N ALA A 92 -3.40 -10.55 10.24
CA ALA A 92 -3.56 -9.14 10.62
C ALA A 92 -2.23 -8.44 10.93
N GLU A 93 -1.24 -9.16 11.46
CA GLU A 93 0.08 -8.61 11.75
C GLU A 93 0.89 -8.28 10.48
N GLU A 94 0.69 -9.05 9.40
CA GLU A 94 1.48 -8.97 8.16
C GLU A 94 0.76 -8.19 7.04
N ALA A 95 -0.56 -8.27 6.98
CA ALA A 95 -1.35 -7.73 5.89
C ALA A 95 -1.36 -6.21 5.94
N ARG A 96 -0.92 -5.56 4.86
CA ARG A 96 -1.06 -4.11 4.66
C ARG A 96 -1.82 -3.78 3.38
N PRO A 97 -2.69 -2.77 3.38
CA PRO A 97 -3.36 -2.32 2.17
C PRO A 97 -2.35 -1.70 1.20
N ALA A 98 -2.73 -1.66 -0.07
CA ALA A 98 -1.89 -1.04 -1.10
C ALA A 98 -2.10 0.49 -1.10
N MET A 99 -1.06 1.26 -1.41
CA MET A 99 -1.16 2.71 -1.60
C MET A 99 -2.29 3.06 -2.58
N GLU A 100 -2.33 2.39 -3.73
CA GLU A 100 -3.35 2.57 -4.76
C GLU A 100 -4.75 2.08 -4.35
N ALA A 101 -4.82 1.07 -3.48
CA ALA A 101 -6.08 0.60 -2.90
C ALA A 101 -6.68 1.64 -1.94
N CYS A 102 -5.82 2.43 -1.29
CA CYS A 102 -6.20 3.61 -0.51
C CYS A 102 -6.32 4.88 -1.38
N GLY A 103 -6.32 4.76 -2.72
CA GLY A 103 -6.51 5.92 -3.59
C GLY A 103 -5.31 6.87 -3.70
N ILE A 104 -4.12 6.48 -3.24
CA ILE A 104 -2.88 7.25 -3.39
C ILE A 104 -2.31 7.04 -4.80
N ASP A 105 -2.04 8.14 -5.50
CA ASP A 105 -1.35 8.11 -6.79
C ASP A 105 0.15 7.83 -6.58
N VAL A 106 0.53 6.56 -6.72
CA VAL A 106 1.91 6.09 -6.50
C VAL A 106 2.90 6.76 -7.47
N PHE A 107 2.52 6.97 -8.73
CA PHE A 107 3.41 7.56 -9.73
C PHE A 107 3.69 9.02 -9.43
N ALA A 108 2.64 9.81 -9.17
CA ALA A 108 2.83 11.21 -8.82
C ALA A 108 3.56 11.37 -7.49
N THR A 109 3.23 10.54 -6.50
CA THR A 109 3.89 10.55 -5.18
C THR A 109 5.39 10.25 -5.32
N ALA A 110 5.76 9.16 -5.98
CA ALA A 110 7.16 8.78 -6.19
C ALA A 110 7.96 9.87 -6.93
N ARG A 111 7.42 10.40 -8.04
CA ARG A 111 8.08 11.47 -8.81
C ARG A 111 8.27 12.75 -8.00
N LYS A 112 7.25 13.14 -7.21
CA LYS A 112 7.32 14.33 -6.35
C LYS A 112 8.43 14.21 -5.30
N HIS A 113 8.78 13.00 -4.90
CA HIS A 113 9.79 12.71 -3.87
C HIS A 113 11.10 12.16 -4.44
N GLY A 114 11.41 12.46 -5.71
CA GLY A 114 12.74 12.23 -6.30
C GLY A 114 12.98 10.83 -6.84
N PHE A 115 11.98 9.95 -6.85
CA PHE A 115 12.12 8.62 -7.42
C PHE A 115 11.88 8.61 -8.93
N ALA A 116 12.73 7.86 -9.65
CA ALA A 116 12.59 7.64 -11.08
C ALA A 116 11.62 6.47 -11.34
N ILE A 117 10.37 6.80 -11.69
CA ILE A 117 9.35 5.79 -12.07
C ILE A 117 8.75 6.07 -13.44
N LYS A 118 8.71 5.04 -14.28
CA LYS A 118 8.13 5.05 -15.62
C LYS A 118 7.10 3.95 -15.80
N VAL A 119 6.19 4.13 -16.76
CA VAL A 119 5.28 3.06 -17.18
C VAL A 119 6.08 2.06 -17.99
N LEU A 120 6.08 0.80 -17.55
CA LEU A 120 6.76 -0.29 -18.23
C LEU A 120 5.98 -0.70 -19.49
N ARG A 121 6.70 -1.13 -20.51
CA ARG A 121 6.17 -1.61 -21.79
C ARG A 121 6.08 -3.13 -21.86
N ASN A 122 6.85 -3.85 -21.04
CA ASN A 122 6.83 -5.32 -20.97
C ASN A 122 7.37 -5.84 -19.63
N TYR A 123 7.22 -7.15 -19.40
CA TYR A 123 7.61 -7.83 -18.15
C TYR A 123 9.13 -8.00 -17.96
N ARG A 124 9.96 -7.69 -18.95
CA ARG A 124 11.43 -7.79 -18.85
C ARG A 124 12.05 -6.51 -18.31
N GLU A 125 11.33 -5.39 -18.35
CA GLU A 125 11.81 -4.15 -17.77
C GLU A 125 11.83 -4.24 -16.23
N PRO A 126 12.85 -3.66 -15.57
CA PRO A 126 12.92 -3.63 -14.10
C PRO A 126 11.65 -3.02 -13.50
N GLN A 127 11.10 -3.72 -12.51
CA GLN A 127 9.90 -3.29 -11.80
C GLN A 127 10.29 -2.55 -10.53
N HIS A 128 9.58 -1.46 -10.27
CA HIS A 128 9.79 -0.58 -9.14
C HIS A 128 8.52 -0.55 -8.30
N TYR A 129 8.60 -1.12 -7.10
CA TYR A 129 7.49 -1.22 -6.17
C TYR A 129 7.67 -0.22 -5.05
N PHE A 130 6.60 0.44 -4.64
CA PHE A 130 6.65 1.46 -3.60
C PHE A 130 5.81 1.07 -2.39
N GLY A 131 6.28 1.46 -1.21
CA GLY A 131 5.53 1.41 0.04
C GLY A 131 5.70 2.72 0.82
N LEU A 132 4.81 2.95 1.77
CA LEU A 132 4.74 4.18 2.55
C LEU A 132 4.53 3.83 4.02
N ILE A 133 5.36 4.37 4.90
CA ILE A 133 5.12 4.33 6.36
C ILE A 133 4.74 5.73 6.82
N LEU A 134 3.59 5.87 7.45
CA LEU A 134 3.15 7.09 8.10
C LEU A 134 3.60 7.05 9.57
N ILE A 135 4.18 8.16 10.06
CA ILE A 135 4.80 8.23 11.39
C ILE A 135 4.41 9.54 12.08
N THR A 136 4.10 9.49 13.36
CA THR A 136 3.92 10.66 14.23
C THR A 136 4.41 10.37 15.64
#